data_AF-K1V5D1-F1
#
_entry.id   AF-K1V5D1-F1
#
_cell.length_a   1.000
_cell.length_b   1.000
_cell.length_c   1.000
_cell.angle_alpha   90.00
_cell.angle_beta   90.00
_cell.angle_gamma   90.00
#
_symmetry.space_group_name_H-M   'P 1'
#
loop_
_entity.id
_entity.type
_entity.pdbx_description
1 polymer ?
#
loop_
_entity_poly.entity_id
_entity_poly.type
_entity_poly.pdbx_seq_one_letter_code
_entity_poly.pdbx_strand_id
1 'polypeptide(L)'
;VNSGKNEAKKAGEDTYYQVNLEAAEEVARQLRLRNLSGIIIVDFINMAEKERQKELLETLKNLTAGDPQHPRIVDMTPLGLVEITRKKSHPTLAEQFKR
;
A
#
# COMPACT_ATOMS: atom_id res chain seq x y z
N VAL A 1 -7.55 3.96 -1.21
CA VAL A 1 -7.70 3.88 0.25
C VAL A 1 -8.86 4.79 0.61
N ASN A 2 -9.83 4.31 1.40
CA ASN A 2 -10.99 5.12 1.76
C ASN A 2 -10.92 5.46 3.24
N SER A 3 -11.03 6.74 3.59
CA SER A 3 -11.02 7.24 4.98
C SER A 3 -12.31 6.95 5.77
N GLY A 4 -13.34 6.39 5.12
CA GLY A 4 -14.66 6.17 5.71
C GLY A 4 -15.36 7.48 6.14
N LYS A 5 -16.54 7.36 6.79
CA LYS A 5 -17.16 8.48 7.51
C LYS A 5 -16.39 8.76 8.81
N ASN A 6 -15.12 9.14 8.73
CA ASN A 6 -14.53 9.92 9.81
C ASN A 6 -15.17 11.30 9.74
N GLU A 7 -16.28 11.46 10.48
CA GLU A 7 -17.06 12.70 10.62
C GLU A 7 -16.29 13.77 11.42
N ALA A 8 -15.04 14.03 11.09
CA ALA A 8 -14.49 15.35 11.32
C ALA A 8 -14.76 16.13 10.04
N LYS A 9 -15.72 17.08 10.08
CA LYS A 9 -15.93 18.10 9.04
C LYS A 9 -14.69 19.01 8.78
N LYS A 10 -13.51 18.58 9.26
CA LYS A 10 -12.17 19.17 9.20
C LYS A 10 -11.09 18.06 9.29
N ALA A 11 -11.26 16.90 8.63
CA ALA A 11 -10.15 15.96 8.52
C ALA A 11 -9.00 16.67 7.78
N GLY A 12 -7.93 16.97 8.52
CA GLY A 12 -6.76 17.69 8.00
C GLY A 12 -5.79 16.74 7.31
N GLU A 13 -4.76 17.31 6.69
CA GLU A 13 -3.71 16.54 6.00
C GLU A 13 -3.05 15.49 6.90
N ASP A 14 -2.85 15.80 8.18
CA ASP A 14 -2.33 14.84 9.16
C ASP A 14 -3.22 13.61 9.34
N THR A 15 -4.55 13.79 9.32
CA THR A 15 -5.48 12.65 9.43
C THR A 15 -5.39 11.75 8.20
N TYR A 16 -5.32 12.33 7.00
CA TYR A 16 -5.14 11.55 5.78
C TYR A 16 -3.79 10.83 5.75
N TYR A 17 -2.74 11.49 6.26
CA TYR A 17 -1.43 10.86 6.38
C TYR A 17 -1.48 9.65 7.33
N GLN A 18 -2.09 9.78 8.51
CA GLN A 18 -2.26 8.65 9.44
C GLN A 18 -3.05 7.49 8.81
N VAL A 19 -4.15 7.79 8.12
CA VAL A 19 -4.94 6.77 7.41
C VAL A 19 -4.10 6.07 6.33
N ASN A 20 -3.23 6.81 5.62
CA ASN A 20 -2.32 6.21 4.66
C ASN A 20 -1.27 5.31 5.31
N LEU A 21 -0.74 5.66 6.50
CA LEU A 21 0.19 4.82 7.24
C LEU A 21 -0.47 3.51 7.69
N GLU A 22 -1.67 3.57 8.26
CA GLU A 22 -2.46 2.38 8.61
C GLU A 22 -2.75 1.51 7.38
N ALA A 23 -3.09 2.14 6.25
CA ALA A 23 -3.30 1.44 4.99
C ALA A 23 -2.01 0.78 4.47
N ALA A 24 -0.84 1.40 4.66
CA ALA A 24 0.45 0.82 4.26
C ALA A 24 0.77 -0.45 5.05
N GLU A 25 0.50 -0.46 6.36
CA GLU A 25 0.62 -1.65 7.22
C GLU A 25 -0.28 -2.79 6.72
N GLU A 26 -1.54 -2.47 6.43
CA GLU A 26 -2.52 -3.45 5.97
C GLU A 26 -2.18 -3.98 4.57
N VAL A 27 -1.69 -3.13 3.66
CA VAL A 27 -1.18 -3.56 2.35
C VAL A 27 -0.06 -4.58 2.53
N ALA A 28 0.97 -4.26 3.32
CA ALA A 28 2.10 -5.16 3.55
C ALA A 28 1.66 -6.52 4.13
N ARG A 29 0.70 -6.50 5.05
CA ARG A 29 0.10 -7.72 5.62
C ARG A 29 -0.67 -8.53 4.58
N GLN A 30 -1.51 -7.89 3.76
CA GLN A 30 -2.36 -8.54 2.76
C GLN A 30 -1.57 -9.13 1.59
N LEU A 31 -0.46 -8.50 1.19
CA LEU A 31 0.46 -9.07 0.20
C LEU A 31 0.89 -10.48 0.60
N ARG A 32 1.26 -10.67 1.87
CA ARG A 32 1.68 -11.96 2.42
C ARG A 32 0.50 -12.92 2.57
N LEU A 33 -0.57 -12.50 3.24
CA LEU A 33 -1.69 -13.39 3.56
C LEU A 33 -2.43 -13.94 2.33
N ARG A 34 -2.59 -13.11 1.30
CA ARG A 34 -3.26 -13.52 0.07
C ARG A 34 -2.29 -14.02 -1.00
N ASN A 35 -1.00 -14.01 -0.70
CA ASN A 35 0.08 -14.28 -1.64
C ASN A 35 -0.09 -13.49 -2.96
N LEU A 36 -0.41 -12.18 -2.86
CA LEU A 36 -0.56 -11.32 -4.04
C LEU A 36 0.81 -11.17 -4.72
N SER A 37 0.83 -11.16 -6.04
CA SER A 37 2.07 -11.11 -6.82
C SER A 37 1.84 -10.45 -8.18
N GLY A 38 2.94 -10.14 -8.87
CA GLY A 38 2.93 -9.35 -10.10
C GLY A 38 3.01 -7.86 -9.79
N ILE A 39 2.43 -7.07 -10.69
CA ILE A 39 2.30 -5.61 -10.54
C ILE A 39 1.06 -5.34 -9.68
N ILE A 40 1.26 -4.62 -8.58
CA ILE A 40 0.23 -4.22 -7.65
C ILE A 40 0.26 -2.69 -7.56
N ILE A 41 -0.92 -2.09 -7.68
CA ILE A 41 -1.09 -0.64 -7.61
C ILE A 41 -1.88 -0.31 -6.35
N VAL A 42 -1.38 0.62 -5.55
CA VAL A 42 -2.07 1.11 -4.36
C VAL A 42 -2.38 2.60 -4.55
N ASP A 43 -3.67 2.90 -4.55
CA ASP A 43 -4.20 4.26 -4.59
C ASP A 43 -4.33 4.77 -3.14
N PHE A 44 -3.38 5.58 -2.67
CA PHE A 44 -3.45 6.21 -1.34
C PHE A 44 -4.26 7.51 -1.40
N ILE A 45 -4.66 8.03 -0.24
CA ILE A 45 -5.30 9.35 -0.19
C ILE A 45 -4.27 10.41 -0.62
N ASN A 46 -4.69 11.34 -1.47
CA ASN A 46 -3.85 12.43 -1.95
C ASN A 46 -3.24 13.24 -0.79
N MET A 47 -1.94 13.48 -0.85
CA MET A 47 -1.18 14.30 0.08
C MET A 47 -0.55 15.46 -0.68
N ALA A 48 -0.64 16.69 -0.14
CA ALA A 48 -0.09 17.88 -0.79
C ALA A 48 1.45 17.95 -0.67
N GLU A 49 1.99 17.51 0.47
CA GLU A 49 3.42 17.54 0.75
C GLU A 49 4.15 16.34 0.13
N LYS A 50 5.21 16.60 -0.64
CA LYS A 50 6.04 15.55 -1.26
C LYS A 50 6.85 14.78 -0.22
N GLU A 51 7.20 15.45 0.87
CA GLU A 51 7.91 14.88 2.00
C GLU A 51 7.09 13.73 2.62
N ARG A 52 5.78 13.94 2.80
CA ARG A 52 4.86 12.90 3.29
C ARG A 52 4.73 11.72 2.35
N GLN A 53 4.71 11.97 1.04
CA GLN A 53 4.72 10.89 0.03
C GLN A 53 6.00 10.05 0.15
N LYS A 54 7.16 10.70 0.31
CA LYS A 54 8.44 10.02 0.49
C LYS A 54 8.47 9.21 1.79
N GLU A 55 8.02 9.78 2.90
CA GLU A 55 7.92 9.06 4.18
C GLU A 55 7.00 7.84 4.09
N LEU A 56 5.87 7.95 3.40
CA LEU A 56 4.95 6.84 3.17
C LEU A 56 5.62 5.72 2.36
N LEU A 57 6.36 6.06 1.30
CA LEU A 57 7.10 5.10 0.49
C LEU A 57 8.19 4.38 1.30
N GLU A 58 8.96 5.11 2.10
CA GLU A 58 9.96 4.51 3.00
C GLU A 58 9.32 3.62 4.05
N THR A 59 8.19 4.03 4.62
CA THR A 59 7.42 3.22 5.56
C THR A 59 6.97 1.90 4.91
N LEU A 60 6.42 1.97 3.69
CA LEU A 60 5.99 0.78 2.96
C LEU A 60 7.17 -0.15 2.62
N LYS A 61 8.35 0.39 2.29
CA LYS A 61 9.59 -0.40 2.11
C LYS A 61 9.95 -1.15 3.40
N ASN A 62 9.93 -0.45 4.54
CA ASN A 62 10.26 -1.05 5.83
C ASN A 62 9.27 -2.16 6.24
N LEU A 63 7.97 -1.91 6.08
CA LEU A 63 6.90 -2.86 6.39
C LEU A 63 6.94 -4.12 5.53
N THR A 64 7.51 -4.02 4.32
CA THR A 64 7.61 -5.12 3.37
C THR A 64 8.97 -5.80 3.35
N ALA A 65 9.97 -5.29 4.08
CA ALA A 65 11.32 -5.85 4.15
C ALA A 65 11.38 -7.30 4.65
N GLY A 66 10.45 -7.69 5.54
CA GLY A 66 10.34 -9.06 6.06
C GLY A 66 9.57 -10.03 5.16
N ASP A 67 9.09 -9.60 3.98
CA ASP A 67 8.37 -10.48 3.07
C ASP A 67 9.34 -11.40 2.29
N PRO A 68 9.20 -12.74 2.36
CA PRO A 68 10.09 -13.68 1.67
C PRO A 68 10.15 -13.52 0.15
N GLN A 69 9.15 -12.90 -0.48
CA GLN A 69 9.13 -12.65 -1.92
C GLN A 69 9.78 -11.33 -2.33
N HIS A 70 10.39 -10.62 -1.38
CA HIS A 70 11.18 -9.40 -1.59
C HIS A 70 10.47 -8.41 -2.52
N PRO A 71 9.26 -7.94 -2.17
CA PRO A 71 8.54 -6.96 -2.96
C PRO A 71 9.37 -5.69 -3.11
N ARG A 72 9.38 -5.14 -4.31
CA ARG A 72 10.03 -3.88 -4.63
C ARG A 72 8.97 -2.79 -4.72
N ILE A 73 9.06 -1.83 -3.80
CA ILE A 73 8.33 -0.56 -3.87
C ILE A 73 9.06 0.32 -4.89
N VAL A 74 8.40 0.65 -6.00
CA VAL A 74 9.05 1.31 -7.14
C VAL A 74 9.06 2.81 -6.92
N ASP A 75 7.94 3.47 -7.17
CA ASP A 75 7.75 4.90 -6.93
C ASP A 75 6.24 5.22 -6.97
N MET A 76 5.90 6.49 -6.81
CA MET A 76 4.59 7.03 -7.09
C MET A 76 4.51 7.45 -8.57
N THR A 77 3.49 6.96 -9.27
CA THR A 77 3.18 7.35 -10.66
C THR A 77 2.79 8.83 -10.75
N PRO A 78 2.78 9.42 -11.96
CA PRO A 78 2.24 10.77 -12.17
C PRO A 78 0.78 10.95 -11.73
N LEU A 79 0.03 9.86 -11.61
CA LEU A 79 -1.37 9.86 -11.13
C LEU A 79 -1.49 9.76 -9.61
N GLY A 80 -0.38 9.72 -8.86
CA GLY A 80 -0.40 9.60 -7.40
C GLY A 80 -0.50 8.16 -6.88
N LEU A 81 -0.44 7.16 -7.78
CA LEU A 81 -0.54 5.75 -7.41
C LEU A 81 0.81 5.16 -7.05
N VAL A 82 0.90 4.33 -6.01
CA VAL A 82 2.14 3.64 -5.63
C VAL A 82 2.24 2.30 -6.37
N GLU A 83 3.38 2.08 -7.02
CA GLU A 83 3.68 0.84 -7.73
C GLU A 83 4.50 -0.12 -6.88
N ILE A 84 4.04 -1.37 -6.80
CA ILE A 84 4.71 -2.46 -6.12
C ILE A 84 4.88 -3.62 -7.10
N THR A 85 6.06 -4.21 -7.12
CA THR A 85 6.31 -5.46 -7.84
C THR A 85 6.67 -6.56 -6.85
N ARG A 86 5.99 -7.70 -6.90
CA ARG A 86 6.25 -8.84 -6.00
C ARG A 86 6.34 -10.14 -6.79
N LYS A 87 7.40 -10.92 -6.58
CA LYS A 87 7.63 -12.17 -7.31
C LYS A 87 6.47 -13.15 -7.08
N LYS A 88 5.98 -13.78 -8.15
CA LYS A 88 5.01 -14.89 -8.05
C LYS A 88 5.75 -16.16 -7.65
N SER A 89 5.35 -16.75 -6.52
CA SER A 89 5.89 -18.03 -6.04
C SER A 89 4.91 -19.18 -6.27
N HIS A 90 3.64 -18.97 -5.94
CA HIS A 90 2.56 -19.94 -6.02
C HIS A 90 1.26 -19.22 -6.38
N PRO A 91 0.16 -19.94 -6.68
CA PRO A 91 -1.14 -19.31 -6.92
C PRO A 91 -1.56 -18.41 -5.74
N THR A 92 -2.16 -17.27 -6.05
CA THR A 92 -2.77 -16.38 -5.06
C THR A 92 -3.91 -17.11 -4.33
N LEU A 93 -4.30 -16.61 -3.16
CA LEU A 93 -5.43 -17.17 -2.41
C LEU A 93 -6.69 -17.30 -3.29
N ALA A 94 -6.99 -16.27 -4.09
CA ALA A 94 -8.15 -16.28 -5.00
C ALA A 94 -8.02 -17.33 -6.12
N GLU A 95 -6.82 -17.56 -6.65
CA GLU A 95 -6.59 -18.60 -7.68
C GLU A 95 -6.78 -20.01 -7.12
N GLN A 96 -6.53 -20.23 -5.82
CA GLN A 96 -6.68 -21.55 -5.19
C GLN A 96 -8.15 -21.98 -5.03
N PHE A 97 -9.06 -21.02 -4.83
CA PHE A 97 -10.50 -21.27 -4.70
C PHE A 97 -11.25 -21.35 -6.05
N LYS A 98 -10.58 -21.11 -7.17
CA LYS A 98 -11.16 -21.25 -8.52
C LYS A 98 -11.12 -22.69 -9.04
N ARG A 99 -11.07 -23.68 -8.14
CA ARG A 99 -11.11 -25.11 -8.46
C ARG A 99 -12.54 -25.62 -8.48
#